data_AF-A0A6L5EJB8-F1
#
_entry.id   AF-A0A6L5EJB8-F1
#
_cell.length_a   1.000
_cell.length_b   1.000
_cell.length_c   1.000
_cell.angle_alpha   90.00
_cell.angle_beta   90.00
_cell.angle_gamma   90.00
#
_symmetry.space_group_name_H-M   'P 1'
#
loop_
_entity.id
_entity.type
_entity.pdbx_description
1 polymer ?
#
loop_
_entity_poly.entity_id
_entity_poly.type
_entity_poly.pdbx_seq_one_letter_code
_entity_poly.pdbx_strand_id
1 'polypeptide(L)'
;FHPTYTYIKKTVRNFDAVPLLVDIFKEGILVYNLPSLTDIQDYARKEFDKLWDEYKRVLNPQHYPVDLARDVWQDKMDLIDKMRKEALGEGEEE
;
A
#
# COMPACT_ATOMS: atom_id res chain seq x y z
N PHE A 1 10.18 -3.30 3.96
CA PHE A 1 10.61 -3.09 5.36
C PHE A 1 9.48 -2.35 6.03
N HIS A 2 9.25 -2.60 7.31
CA HIS A 2 8.13 -1.96 8.00
C HIS A 2 8.39 -0.44 8.11
N PRO A 3 7.46 0.44 7.68
CA PRO A 3 7.73 1.88 7.57
C PRO A 3 7.97 2.58 8.92
N THR A 4 7.39 2.06 10.00
CA THR A 4 7.62 2.53 11.39
C THR A 4 8.78 1.79 12.07
N TYR A 5 8.71 0.45 12.13
CA TYR A 5 9.74 -0.39 12.75
C TYR A 5 10.77 -0.86 11.70
N THR A 6 11.61 0.06 11.22
CA THR A 6 12.49 -0.14 10.06
C THR A 6 13.52 -1.28 10.21
N TYR A 7 13.80 -1.72 11.44
CA TYR A 7 14.62 -2.90 11.71
C TYR A 7 13.94 -4.21 11.27
N ILE A 8 12.60 -4.24 11.16
CA ILE A 8 11.84 -5.37 10.62
C ILE A 8 11.89 -5.29 9.09
N LYS A 9 12.78 -6.09 8.48
CA LYS A 9 12.95 -6.14 7.03
C LYS A 9 13.16 -7.57 6.53
N LYS A 10 12.69 -7.82 5.32
CA LYS A 10 12.90 -9.07 4.57
C LYS A 10 13.32 -8.74 3.14
N THR A 11 14.17 -9.57 2.57
CA THR A 11 14.51 -9.52 1.14
C THR A 11 13.67 -10.57 0.42
N VAL A 12 12.75 -10.14 -0.43
CA VAL A 12 11.87 -11.04 -1.19
C VAL A 12 12.49 -11.31 -2.56
N ARG A 13 12.51 -12.58 -2.98
CA ARG A 13 12.97 -13.04 -4.29
C ARG A 13 11.97 -14.05 -4.84
N ASN A 14 11.95 -14.26 -6.15
CA ASN A 14 11.06 -15.21 -6.84
C ASN A 14 9.58 -14.99 -6.48
N PHE A 15 9.10 -13.77 -6.73
CA PHE A 15 7.74 -13.36 -6.41
C PHE A 15 7.07 -12.75 -7.64
N ASP A 16 5.74 -12.84 -7.69
CA ASP A 16 4.93 -12.15 -8.67
C ASP A 16 4.44 -10.81 -8.10
N ALA A 17 4.71 -9.73 -8.82
CA ALA A 17 4.20 -8.39 -8.48
C ALA A 17 2.93 -8.12 -9.28
N VAL A 18 1.81 -7.94 -8.60
CA VAL A 18 0.51 -7.64 -9.23
C VAL A 18 0.13 -6.18 -8.95
N PRO A 19 0.02 -5.32 -9.96
CA PRO A 19 -0.51 -3.97 -9.78
C PRO A 19 -2.00 -4.05 -9.41
N LEU A 20 -2.37 -3.54 -8.24
CA LEU A 20 -3.75 -3.61 -7.74
C LEU A 20 -4.64 -2.49 -8.30
N LEU A 21 -4.07 -1.32 -8.56
CA LEU A 21 -4.79 -0.22 -9.18
C LEU A 21 -4.84 -0.44 -10.69
N VAL A 22 -6.05 -0.45 -11.22
CA VAL A 22 -6.33 -0.60 -12.65
C VAL A 22 -7.12 0.60 -13.15
N ASP A 23 -6.96 0.91 -14.43
CA ASP A 23 -7.64 2.03 -15.05
C ASP A 23 -9.15 1.75 -15.17
N ILE A 24 -9.96 2.53 -14.46
CA ILE A 24 -11.42 2.47 -14.58
C ILE A 24 -11.91 3.49 -15.60
N PHE A 25 -11.46 4.74 -15.45
CA PHE A 25 -11.77 5.84 -16.35
C PHE A 25 -10.48 6.44 -16.91
N LYS A 26 -10.47 6.75 -18.21
CA LYS A 26 -9.42 7.55 -18.86
C LYS A 26 -10.07 8.74 -19.53
N GLU A 27 -9.64 9.95 -19.15
CA GLU A 27 -10.13 11.20 -19.74
C GLU A 27 -11.68 11.31 -19.70
N GLY A 28 -12.29 10.83 -18.61
CA GLY A 28 -13.75 10.82 -18.44
C GLY A 28 -14.49 9.66 -19.13
N ILE A 29 -13.79 8.79 -19.86
CA ILE A 29 -14.35 7.63 -20.56
C ILE A 29 -14.16 6.37 -19.74
N LEU A 30 -15.23 5.58 -19.53
CA LEU A 30 -15.15 4.26 -18.89
C LEU A 30 -14.40 3.30 -19.83
N VAL A 31 -13.20 2.86 -19.41
CA VAL A 31 -12.36 1.91 -20.17
C VAL A 31 -12.34 0.51 -19.55
N TYR A 32 -12.89 0.36 -18.34
CA TYR A 32 -12.97 -0.91 -17.64
C TYR A 32 -14.26 -1.66 -17.97
N ASN A 33 -14.10 -2.96 -18.23
CA ASN A 33 -15.23 -3.86 -18.45
C ASN A 33 -15.84 -4.25 -17.10
N LEU A 34 -17.08 -3.84 -16.87
CA LEU A 34 -17.81 -4.15 -15.64
C LEU A 34 -18.08 -5.66 -15.56
N PRO A 35 -17.51 -6.37 -14.57
CA PRO A 35 -17.78 -7.79 -14.39
C PRO A 35 -19.21 -8.02 -13.91
N SER A 36 -19.73 -9.24 -14.09
CA SER A 36 -21.01 -9.61 -13.50
C SER A 36 -20.89 -9.77 -11.98
N LEU A 37 -22.03 -9.78 -11.28
CA LEU A 37 -22.04 -10.02 -9.83
C LEU A 37 -21.46 -11.39 -9.46
N THR A 38 -21.71 -12.41 -10.29
CA THR A 38 -21.16 -13.76 -10.11
C THR A 38 -19.64 -13.74 -10.26
N ASP A 39 -19.11 -13.06 -11.28
CA ASP A 39 -17.66 -12.94 -11.49
C ASP A 39 -16.99 -12.23 -10.31
N ILE A 40 -17.62 -11.17 -9.77
CA ILE A 40 -17.13 -10.47 -8.57
C ILE A 40 -17.08 -11.42 -7.36
N GLN A 41 -18.14 -12.20 -7.16
CA GLN A 41 -18.21 -13.15 -6.05
C GLN A 41 -17.11 -14.23 -6.15
N ASP A 42 -16.92 -14.79 -7.34
CA ASP A 42 -15.92 -15.84 -7.56
C ASP A 42 -14.49 -15.30 -7.47
N TYR A 43 -14.27 -14.07 -7.96
CA TYR A 43 -13.01 -13.35 -7.75
C TYR A 43 -12.70 -13.16 -6.26
N ALA A 44 -13.68 -12.67 -5.48
CA ALA A 44 -13.48 -12.45 -4.05
C ALA A 44 -13.12 -13.74 -3.29
N ARG A 45 -13.79 -14.86 -3.59
CA ARG A 45 -13.47 -16.17 -3.00
C ARG A 45 -12.05 -16.60 -3.37
N LYS A 46 -11.71 -16.54 -4.65
CA LYS A 46 -10.39 -16.95 -5.17
C LYS A 46 -9.25 -16.12 -4.56
N GLU A 47 -9.41 -14.80 -4.45
CA GLU A 47 -8.38 -13.95 -3.85
C GLU A 47 -8.26 -14.18 -2.33
N PHE A 48 -9.39 -14.42 -1.64
CA PHE A 48 -9.39 -14.76 -0.22
C PHE A 48 -8.64 -16.07 0.04
N ASP A 49 -8.81 -17.08 -0.82
CA ASP A 49 -8.14 -18.37 -0.69
C ASP A 49 -6.61 -18.29 -0.85
N LYS A 50 -6.09 -17.25 -1.52
CA LYS A 50 -4.63 -17.00 -1.63
C LYS A 50 -4.01 -16.50 -0.34
N LEU A 51 -4.79 -15.95 0.60
CA LEU A 51 -4.28 -15.48 1.88
C LEU A 51 -3.90 -16.67 2.76
N TRP A 52 -2.76 -16.54 3.43
CA TRP A 52 -2.34 -17.50 4.46
C TRP A 52 -3.31 -17.51 5.64
N ASP A 53 -3.45 -18.67 6.29
CA ASP A 53 -4.44 -18.89 7.35
C ASP A 53 -4.28 -17.92 8.52
N GLU A 54 -3.06 -17.50 8.84
CA GLU A 54 -2.79 -16.49 9.88
C GLU A 54 -3.46 -15.14 9.63
N TYR A 55 -3.69 -14.75 8.38
CA TYR A 55 -4.39 -13.51 8.03
C TYR A 55 -5.92 -13.70 8.01
N LYS A 56 -6.41 -14.94 7.85
CA LYS A 56 -7.83 -15.27 7.78
C LYS A 56 -8.50 -15.51 9.13
N ARG A 57 -7.72 -15.61 10.23
CA ARG A 57 -8.27 -15.88 11.56
C ARG A 57 -9.21 -14.78 12.02
N VAL A 58 -10.35 -15.18 12.58
CA VAL A 58 -11.33 -14.24 13.18
C VAL A 58 -10.78 -13.60 14.45
N LEU A 59 -10.07 -14.37 15.27
CA LEU A 59 -9.47 -13.90 16.52
C LEU A 59 -7.95 -13.73 16.35
N ASN A 60 -7.44 -12.53 16.65
CA ASN A 60 -6.03 -12.16 16.57
C ASN A 60 -5.37 -12.57 15.23
N PRO A 61 -5.88 -12.08 14.09
CA PRO A 61 -5.21 -12.25 12.80
C PRO A 61 -3.83 -11.58 12.85
N GLN A 62 -2.88 -12.12 12.09
CA GLN A 62 -1.61 -11.43 11.89
C GLN A 62 -1.80 -10.16 11.07
N HIS A 63 -0.94 -9.18 11.27
CA HIS A 63 -0.94 -7.97 10.46
C HIS A 63 -0.37 -8.26 9.07
N TYR A 64 -1.15 -8.02 8.02
CA TYR A 64 -0.67 -8.12 6.65
C TYR A 64 0.33 -6.99 6.36
N PRO A 65 1.57 -7.28 5.91
CA PRO A 65 2.57 -6.25 5.71
C PRO A 65 2.18 -5.26 4.60
N VAL A 66 2.05 -3.98 4.95
CA VAL A 66 1.90 -2.87 4.02
C VAL A 66 3.13 -1.98 4.14
N ASP A 67 4.09 -2.23 3.27
CA ASP A 67 5.41 -1.59 3.29
C ASP A 67 5.52 -0.52 2.21
N LEU A 68 6.40 0.45 2.43
CA LEU A 68 6.77 1.44 1.41
C LEU A 68 8.03 1.01 0.67
N ALA A 69 8.10 1.37 -0.61
CA ALA A 69 9.36 1.35 -1.33
C ALA A 69 10.34 2.36 -0.70
N ARG A 70 11.63 2.09 -0.81
CA ARG A 70 12.66 2.85 -0.08
C ARG A 70 12.71 4.31 -0.51
N ASP A 71 12.63 4.55 -1.80
CA ASP A 71 12.51 5.86 -2.43
C ASP A 71 11.27 6.61 -1.92
N VAL A 72 10.09 6.01 -1.98
CA VAL A 72 8.83 6.64 -1.52
C VAL A 72 8.87 6.98 -0.03
N TRP A 73 9.46 6.11 0.80
CA TRP A 73 9.62 6.39 2.23
C TRP A 73 10.60 7.55 2.45
N GLN A 74 11.70 7.62 1.70
CA GLN A 74 12.68 8.70 1.79
C GLN A 74 12.05 10.03 1.38
N ASP A 75 11.36 10.08 0.24
CA ASP A 75 10.67 11.27 -0.25
C ASP A 75 9.69 11.80 0.79
N LYS A 76 8.93 10.90 1.44
CA LYS A 76 8.03 11.27 2.54
C LYS A 76 8.78 11.92 3.70
N MET A 77 9.89 11.35 4.13
CA MET A 77 10.65 11.88 5.28
C MET A 77 11.31 13.20 4.95
N ASP A 78 11.84 13.35 3.73
CA ASP A 78 12.45 14.59 3.25
C ASP A 78 11.42 15.73 3.17
N LEU A 79 10.20 15.44 2.68
CA LEU A 79 9.10 16.41 2.68
C LEU A 79 8.70 16.83 4.10
N ILE A 80 8.62 15.88 5.04
CA ILE A 80 8.29 16.19 6.44
C ILE A 80 9.38 17.06 7.06
N ASP A 81 10.65 16.73 6.83
CA ASP A 81 11.79 17.50 7.35
C ASP A 81 11.82 18.92 6.79
N LYS A 82 11.57 19.07 5.48
CA LYS A 82 11.44 20.37 4.81
C LYS A 82 10.35 21.22 5.46
N MET A 83 9.14 20.68 5.61
CA MET A 83 8.02 21.42 6.21
C MET A 83 8.30 21.81 7.68
N ARG A 84 8.99 20.95 8.45
CA ARG A 84 9.38 21.28 9.83
C ARG A 84 10.38 22.43 9.89
N LYS A 85 11.36 22.45 8.98
CA LYS A 85 12.36 23.53 8.91
C LYS A 85 11.72 24.85 8.53
N GLU A 86 10.81 24.85 7.55
CA GLU A 86 10.07 26.06 7.16
C GLU A 86 9.26 26.61 8.34
N ALA A 87 8.50 25.77 9.04
CA ALA A 87 7.70 26.18 10.20
C ALA A 87 8.53 26.68 11.40
N LEU A 88 9.76 26.19 11.59
CA LEU A 88 10.64 26.62 12.67
C LEU A 88 11.46 27.87 12.30
N GLY A 89 11.82 28.03 11.02
CA GLY A 89 12.57 29.18 10.52
C GLY A 89 11.77 30.48 10.48
N GLU A 90 10.44 30.41 10.37
CA GLU A 90 9.54 31.57 10.50
C GLU A 90 9.47 32.14 11.94
N GLY A 91 10.02 31.44 12.95
CA GLY A 91 10.03 31.87 14.35
C GLY A 91 11.31 32.56 14.83
N GLU A 92 12.34 32.68 13.98
CA GLU A 92 13.62 33.35 14.30
C GLU A 92 13.74 34.76 13.69
N GLU A 93 12.76 35.21 12.90
CA GLU A 93 12.62 36.59 12.41
C GLU A 93 11.55 37.37 13.20
N GLU A 94 11.77 37.60 14.50
CA GLU A 94 11.07 38.64 15.28
C GLU A 94 11.98 39.27 16.36
#